data_AF-A0A352AXJ7-F1
#
_entry.id   AF-A0A352AXJ7-F1
#
_cell.length_a   1.000
_cell.length_b   1.000
_cell.length_c   1.000
_cell.angle_alpha   90.00
_cell.angle_beta   90.00
_cell.angle_gamma   90.00
#
_symmetry.space_group_name_H-M   'P 1'
#
loop_
_entity.id
_entity.type
_entity.pdbx_description
1 polymer ?
#
loop_
_entity_poly.entity_id
_entity_poly.type
_entity_poly.pdbx_seq_one_letter_code
_entity_poly.pdbx_strand_id
1 'polypeptide(L)'
;MKTWYRALSKNKKIIFLSTTIPLSIPTGGVIGFIMGLMSISFVPTCPTATGFQSCAVFHGLIGYEATGAIGFWIGLFLFPISYIFLLRYFEYKK
;
A
#
# COMPACT_ATOMS: atom_id res chain seq x y z
N MET A 1 17.70 -12.15 2.86
CA MET A 1 17.60 -11.00 1.94
C MET A 1 18.74 -9.99 2.09
N LYS A 2 19.01 -9.48 3.31
CA LYS A 2 20.08 -8.49 3.57
C LYS A 2 21.48 -8.91 3.08
N THR A 3 21.94 -10.12 3.43
CA THR A 3 23.26 -10.64 3.04
C THR A 3 23.39 -10.88 1.53
N TRP A 4 22.36 -11.48 0.92
CA TRP A 4 22.27 -11.69 -0.52
C TRP A 4 22.26 -10.36 -1.31
N TYR A 5 21.44 -9.38 -0.89
CA TYR A 5 21.37 -8.06 -1.53
C TYR A 5 22.73 -7.34 -1.51
N ARG A 6 23.48 -7.49 -0.42
CA ARG A 6 24.81 -6.91 -0.27
C ARG A 6 25.88 -7.54 -1.17
N ALA A 7 25.80 -8.85 -1.38
CA ALA A 7 26.76 -9.59 -2.20
C ALA A 7 26.64 -9.29 -3.71
N LEU A 8 25.57 -8.61 -4.13
CA LEU A 8 25.36 -8.24 -5.54
C LEU A 8 26.26 -7.09 -5.98
N SER A 9 26.81 -7.20 -7.20
CA SER A 9 27.51 -6.11 -7.86
C SER A 9 26.56 -4.95 -8.17
N LYS A 10 27.11 -3.73 -8.33
CA LYS A 10 26.33 -2.50 -8.56
C LYS A 10 25.34 -2.65 -9.73
N ASN A 11 25.77 -3.23 -10.85
CA ASN A 11 24.91 -3.41 -12.02
C ASN A 11 23.73 -4.36 -11.74
N LYS A 12 23.97 -5.46 -11.00
CA LYS A 12 22.91 -6.40 -10.64
C LYS A 12 21.92 -5.81 -9.63
N LYS A 13 22.39 -4.93 -8.72
CA LYS A 13 21.52 -4.18 -7.81
C LYS A 13 20.59 -3.22 -8.55
N ILE A 14 21.09 -2.53 -9.57
CA ILE A 14 20.29 -1.62 -10.40
C ILE A 14 19.17 -2.40 -11.11
N ILE A 15 19.51 -3.53 -11.74
CA ILE A 15 18.52 -4.40 -12.42
C ILE A 15 17.47 -4.93 -11.42
N PHE A 16 17.91 -5.32 -10.22
CA PHE A 16 17.00 -5.75 -9.16
C PHE A 16 16.06 -4.63 -8.71
N LEU A 17 16.57 -3.41 -8.51
CA LEU A 17 15.76 -2.25 -8.13
C LEU A 17 14.76 -1.87 -9.23
N SER A 18 15.20 -1.85 -10.50
CA SER A 18 14.36 -1.46 -11.63
C SER A 18 13.22 -2.44 -11.90
N THR A 19 13.35 -3.70 -11.47
CA THR A 19 12.31 -4.72 -11.61
C THR A 19 11.41 -4.79 -10.37
N THR A 20 12.00 -4.77 -9.17
CA THR A 20 11.24 -4.95 -7.92
C THR A 20 10.45 -3.72 -7.49
N ILE A 21 10.92 -2.50 -7.78
CA ILE A 21 10.17 -1.28 -7.45
C ILE A 21 8.85 -1.20 -8.24
N PRO A 22 8.81 -1.35 -9.57
CA PRO A 22 7.54 -1.37 -10.30
C PRO A 22 6.59 -2.48 -9.85
N LEU A 23 7.11 -3.67 -9.54
CA LEU A 23 6.31 -4.79 -9.00
C LEU A 23 5.75 -4.52 -7.60
N SER A 24 6.43 -3.69 -6.80
CA SER A 24 5.96 -3.33 -5.46
C SER A 24 4.72 -2.43 -5.47
N ILE A 25 4.48 -1.69 -6.55
CA ILE A 25 3.32 -0.78 -6.71
C ILE A 25 1.99 -1.56 -6.74
N PRO A 26 1.74 -2.51 -7.67
CA PRO A 26 0.49 -3.27 -7.69
C PRO A 26 0.34 -4.14 -6.44
N THR A 27 1.44 -4.68 -5.92
CA THR A 27 1.44 -5.44 -4.65
C THR A 27 0.95 -4.56 -3.49
N GLY A 28 1.49 -3.35 -3.37
CA GLY A 28 1.07 -2.36 -2.38
C GLY A 28 -0.39 -1.98 -2.52
N GLY A 29 -0.85 -1.72 -3.76
CA GLY A 29 -2.24 -1.40 -4.04
C GLY A 29 -3.20 -2.51 -3.60
N VAL A 30 -2.90 -3.79 -3.90
CA VAL A 30 -3.73 -4.93 -3.49
C VAL A 30 -3.76 -5.09 -1.97
N ILE A 31 -2.60 -5.03 -1.30
CA ILE A 31 -2.54 -5.14 0.16
C ILE A 31 -3.32 -3.98 0.81
N GLY A 32 -3.11 -2.76 0.33
CA GLY A 32 -3.81 -1.57 0.81
C GLY A 32 -5.32 -1.66 0.61
N PHE A 33 -5.78 -2.16 -0.55
CA PHE A 33 -7.19 -2.38 -0.84
C PHE A 33 -7.82 -3.35 0.17
N ILE A 34 -7.18 -4.50 0.42
CA ILE A 34 -7.66 -5.50 1.38
C ILE A 34 -7.73 -4.90 2.79
N MET A 35 -6.71 -4.15 3.21
CA MET A 35 -6.72 -3.43 4.49
C MET A 35 -7.85 -2.38 4.56
N GLY A 36 -8.09 -1.66 3.46
CA GLY A 36 -9.19 -0.72 3.31
C GLY A 36 -10.54 -1.40 3.53
N LEU A 37 -10.79 -2.52 2.85
CA LEU A 37 -12.02 -3.30 3.04
C LEU A 37 -12.20 -3.80 4.47
N MET A 38 -11.13 -4.26 5.13
CA MET A 38 -11.19 -4.69 6.53
C MET A 38 -11.45 -3.52 7.49
N SER A 39 -11.03 -2.30 7.13
CA SER A 39 -11.17 -1.14 8.01
C SER A 39 -12.61 -0.65 8.17
N ILE A 40 -13.52 -1.05 7.28
CA ILE A 40 -14.92 -0.62 7.33
C ILE A 40 -15.65 -1.06 8.59
N SER A 41 -15.24 -2.16 9.23
CA SER A 41 -15.82 -2.60 10.51
C SER A 41 -15.59 -1.60 11.64
N PHE A 42 -14.65 -0.67 11.46
CA PHE A 42 -14.36 0.42 12.39
C PHE A 42 -15.02 1.74 11.98
N VAL A 43 -15.67 1.79 10.81
CA VAL A 43 -16.36 2.98 10.32
C VAL A 43 -17.83 2.92 10.77
N PRO A 44 -18.32 3.94 11.50
CA PRO A 44 -19.71 3.98 11.95
C PRO A 44 -20.69 4.15 10.78
N THR A 45 -21.95 3.87 11.06
CA THR A 45 -23.07 4.16 10.14
C THR A 45 -23.67 5.54 10.46
N CYS A 46 -24.05 6.26 9.41
CA CYS A 46 -24.65 7.57 9.44
C CYS A 46 -26.10 7.50 8.92
N PRO A 47 -27.04 8.23 9.53
CA PRO A 47 -28.40 8.36 9.02
C PRO A 47 -28.41 9.19 7.72
N THR A 48 -29.25 8.79 6.78
CA THR A 48 -29.47 9.44 5.49
C THR A 48 -30.94 9.48 5.12
N ALA A 49 -31.27 10.27 4.09
CA ALA A 49 -32.65 10.41 3.62
C ALA A 49 -33.32 9.09 3.20
N THR A 50 -32.53 8.05 2.90
CA THR A 50 -33.02 6.73 2.46
C THR A 50 -32.78 5.61 3.47
N GLY A 51 -32.17 5.88 4.64
CA GLY A 51 -31.90 4.86 5.66
C GLY A 51 -30.62 5.11 6.47
N PHE A 52 -29.89 4.04 6.81
CA PHE A 52 -28.56 4.13 7.41
C PHE A 52 -27.53 3.59 6.43
N GLN A 53 -26.45 4.34 6.19
CA GLN A 53 -25.33 3.91 5.35
C GLN A 53 -24.00 4.14 6.07
N SER A 54 -22.90 3.59 5.55
CA SER A 54 -21.57 3.87 6.11
C SER A 54 -21.23 5.36 6.01
N CYS A 55 -20.64 5.93 7.06
CA CYS A 55 -20.16 7.31 7.07
C CYS A 55 -18.93 7.52 6.16
N ALA A 56 -18.26 6.46 5.72
CA ALA A 56 -17.12 6.58 4.81
C ALA A 56 -17.62 6.98 3.42
N VAL A 57 -17.24 8.18 2.98
CA VAL A 57 -17.53 8.71 1.64
C VAL A 57 -16.24 9.22 1.03
N PHE A 58 -15.94 8.81 -0.21
CA PHE A 58 -14.74 9.23 -0.93
C PHE A 58 -15.04 9.38 -2.43
N HIS A 59 -14.99 10.61 -2.94
CA HIS A 59 -15.23 10.91 -4.37
C HIS A 59 -16.55 10.30 -4.93
N GLY A 60 -17.62 10.30 -4.14
CA GLY A 60 -18.91 9.72 -4.52
C GLY A 60 -19.06 8.22 -4.27
N LEU A 61 -17.98 7.53 -3.87
CA LEU A 61 -18.03 6.16 -3.36
C LEU A 61 -18.48 6.15 -1.90
N ILE A 62 -19.17 5.08 -1.48
CA ILE A 62 -19.72 4.96 -0.12
C ILE A 62 -19.33 3.60 0.49
N GLY A 63 -19.00 3.59 1.78
CA GLY A 63 -18.75 2.37 2.54
C GLY A 63 -17.55 1.56 2.04
N TYR A 64 -17.79 0.33 1.58
CA TYR A 64 -16.74 -0.60 1.15
C TYR A 64 -15.95 -0.03 -0.03
N GLU A 65 -16.63 0.66 -0.94
CA GLU A 65 -15.99 1.25 -2.11
C GLU A 65 -15.08 2.42 -1.71
N ALA A 66 -15.55 3.28 -0.81
CA ALA A 66 -14.77 4.40 -0.29
C ALA A 66 -13.54 3.93 0.49
N THR A 67 -13.74 3.05 1.47
CA THR A 67 -12.67 2.53 2.33
C THR A 67 -11.65 1.70 1.54
N GLY A 68 -12.12 0.86 0.61
CA GLY A 68 -11.27 0.10 -0.31
C GLY A 68 -10.44 1.01 -1.22
N ALA A 69 -11.05 2.03 -1.84
CA ALA A 69 -10.33 2.98 -2.71
C ALA A 69 -9.28 3.79 -1.93
N ILE A 70 -9.60 4.28 -0.74
CA ILE A 70 -8.64 4.97 0.14
C ILE A 70 -7.49 4.02 0.48
N GLY A 71 -7.79 2.80 0.91
CA GLY A 71 -6.79 1.80 1.25
C GLY A 71 -5.87 1.47 0.06
N PHE A 72 -6.43 1.30 -1.14
CA PHE A 72 -5.67 1.10 -2.37
C PHE A 72 -4.68 2.23 -2.62
N TRP A 73 -5.13 3.49 -2.57
CA TRP A 73 -4.27 4.65 -2.79
C TRP A 73 -3.16 4.75 -1.75
N ILE A 74 -3.47 4.52 -0.47
CA ILE A 74 -2.46 4.49 0.60
C ILE A 74 -1.43 3.38 0.32
N GLY A 75 -1.88 2.16 0.03
CA GLY A 75 -1.00 1.03 -0.23
C GLY A 75 -0.11 1.22 -1.45
N LEU A 76 -0.64 1.83 -2.51
CA LEU A 76 0.07 2.12 -3.76
C LEU A 76 1.32 2.98 -3.54
N PHE A 77 1.27 3.94 -2.60
CA PHE A 77 2.41 4.81 -2.31
C PHE A 77 3.25 4.32 -1.12
N LEU A 78 2.60 3.86 -0.05
CA LEU A 78 3.31 3.50 1.19
C LEU A 78 4.21 2.27 1.01
N PHE A 79 3.78 1.29 0.21
CA PHE A 79 4.52 0.04 0.04
C PHE A 79 5.81 0.23 -0.77
N PRO A 80 5.83 0.92 -1.93
CA PRO A 80 7.09 1.23 -2.62
C PRO A 80 8.03 2.10 -1.78
N ILE A 81 7.49 3.10 -1.07
CA ILE A 81 8.31 3.99 -0.23
C ILE A 81 8.97 3.19 0.90
N SER A 82 8.20 2.38 1.63
CA SER A 82 8.75 1.55 2.71
C SER A 82 9.76 0.52 2.20
N TYR A 83 9.54 -0.05 1.02
CA TYR A 83 10.49 -0.96 0.38
C TYR A 83 11.81 -0.26 0.03
N ILE A 84 11.77 0.95 -0.52
CA ILE A 84 12.97 1.78 -0.78
C ILE A 84 13.72 2.08 0.52
N PHE A 85 13.01 2.47 1.59
CA PHE A 85 13.62 2.72 2.89
C PHE A 85 14.28 1.46 3.48
N LEU A 86 13.65 0.30 3.34
CA LEU A 86 14.20 -0.99 3.78
C LEU A 86 15.49 -1.34 3.04
N LEU A 87 15.54 -1.12 1.72
CA LEU A 87 16.75 -1.33 0.93
C LEU A 87 17.87 -0.35 1.33
N ARG A 88 17.54 0.94 1.53
CA ARG A 88 18.51 1.93 2.04
C ARG A 88 19.05 1.55 3.42
N TYR A 89 18.19 1.05 4.30
CA TYR A 89 18.60 0.55 5.62
C TYR A 89 19.59 -0.63 5.52
N PHE A 90 19.39 -1.55 4.57
CA PHE A 90 20.33 -2.63 4.33
C PHE A 90 21.70 -2.14 3.83
N GLU A 91 21.79 -0.98 3.20
CA GLU A 91 23.06 -0.39 2.79
C GLU A 91 23.75 0.38 3.93
N TYR A 92 23.01 1.10 4.78
CA TYR A 92 23.58 1.93 5.84
C TYR A 92 24.13 1.14 7.03
N LYS A 93 23.41 0.13 7.54
CA LYS A 93 23.85 -0.62 8.74
C LYS A 93 24.83 -1.72 8.39
N LYS A 94 26.09 -1.37 8.05
CA LYS A 94 27.18 -2.33 7.79
C LYS A 94 27.17 -3.47 8.81
#